data_AF-A0A0B7A273-F1
#
_entry.id   AF-A0A0B7A273-F1
#
_cell.length_a   1.000
_cell.length_b   1.000
_cell.length_c   1.000
_cell.angle_alpha   90.00
_cell.angle_beta   90.00
_cell.angle_gamma   90.00
#
_symmetry.space_group_name_H-M   'P 1'
#
loop_
_entity.id
_entity.type
_entity.pdbx_description
1 polymer ?
#
loop_
_entity_poly.entity_id
_entity_poly.type
_entity_poly.pdbx_seq_one_letter_code
_entity_poly.pdbx_strand_id
1 'polypeptide(L)'
;YRLTSGVKVNYQIYSGTVEVTNSDTRIAVAVAAVTVDSKNVQVEAASTSRFHFLTAVHYSKPFAAQEASRYVPDCIQQAKGELEKGLNIHENALRLEHTKAWGNLWFSGFSISTSLAAGALNGDRINKTLYYVLSNSPAPLHNVMSTIKNRLDIKKVLYFPDRCYEGHSSLVSGTLWIDPEDESQVARVVTTWMITLEKQGCLLMAQAGAEGILQAMILSLGPLHFHKQHLEMTSHPRDLHRDLHFRRINYGNNTHVNISVVVGEDNKATLFVALDRNDKPYYGCDAGCLDPPIPLSNERHQFPVKLTDPVTSVLYITSDKQHMEELKHAIHVKEIIEAPAHEHHVIALHKHGHHFGGLPTIFWVSVAFLIIIFHLFLFKLIYNEYCQNQDKFTRSHYNL
;
A
#
# COMPACT_ATOMS: atom_id res chain seq x y z
N TYR A 1 12.29 -35.27 22.79
CA TYR A 1 12.40 -34.14 23.74
C TYR A 1 11.02 -33.82 24.29
N ARG A 2 10.89 -33.45 25.58
CA ARG A 2 9.59 -33.30 26.26
C ARG A 2 9.02 -31.91 26.00
N LEU A 3 7.90 -31.83 25.27
CA LEU A 3 6.96 -30.71 25.39
C LEU A 3 6.23 -30.82 26.74
N THR A 4 5.56 -29.75 27.15
CA THR A 4 4.76 -29.57 28.38
C THR A 4 3.69 -30.64 28.66
N SER A 5 3.53 -31.64 27.79
CA SER A 5 2.63 -32.79 27.94
C SER A 5 3.34 -34.16 28.01
N GLY A 6 4.67 -34.23 28.11
CA GLY A 6 5.40 -35.49 28.30
C GLY A 6 5.49 -36.40 27.05
N VAL A 7 4.97 -35.96 25.90
CA VAL A 7 5.06 -36.69 24.62
C VAL A 7 6.45 -36.52 24.01
N LYS A 8 7.10 -37.64 23.65
CA LYS A 8 8.33 -37.62 22.83
C LYS A 8 7.94 -37.16 21.43
N VAL A 9 8.38 -35.96 21.05
CA VAL A 9 8.23 -35.45 19.67
C VAL A 9 9.27 -36.12 18.77
N ASN A 10 8.81 -36.80 17.73
CA ASN A 10 9.64 -37.29 16.64
C ASN A 10 9.72 -36.24 15.53
N TYR A 11 10.87 -36.16 14.87
CA TYR A 11 11.08 -35.26 13.74
C TYR A 11 11.92 -35.94 12.67
N GLN A 12 11.74 -35.51 11.43
CA GLN A 12 12.50 -35.95 10.26
C GLN A 12 13.29 -34.78 9.69
N ILE A 13 14.43 -35.09 9.06
CA ILE A 13 15.26 -34.11 8.38
C ILE A 13 15.32 -34.51 6.90
N TYR A 14 14.97 -33.56 6.05
CA TYR A 14 15.15 -33.64 4.60
C TYR A 14 16.26 -32.69 4.20
N SER A 15 17.12 -33.10 3.26
CA SER A 15 18.25 -32.27 2.85
C SER A 15 18.67 -32.56 1.42
N GLY A 16 19.25 -31.57 0.75
CA GLY A 16 19.75 -31.72 -0.60
C GLY A 16 20.25 -30.41 -1.17
N THR A 17 20.29 -30.35 -2.50
CA THR A 17 20.65 -29.14 -3.25
C THR A 17 19.53 -28.78 -4.21
N VAL A 18 19.24 -27.48 -4.34
CA VAL A 18 18.21 -26.94 -5.23
C VAL A 18 18.88 -26.09 -6.30
N GLU A 19 18.44 -26.21 -7.56
CA GLU A 19 18.94 -25.43 -8.68
C GLU A 19 18.34 -24.01 -8.66
N VAL A 20 19.18 -23.01 -8.91
CA VAL A 20 18.74 -21.62 -9.03
C VAL A 20 18.29 -21.39 -10.47
N THR A 21 17.06 -20.89 -10.65
CA THR A 21 16.49 -20.64 -11.97
C THR A 21 17.39 -19.71 -12.78
N ASN A 22 17.67 -20.07 -14.04
CA ASN A 22 18.54 -19.33 -14.96
C ASN A 22 19.99 -19.13 -14.46
N SER A 23 20.53 -20.07 -13.67
CA SER A 23 21.91 -20.02 -13.16
C SER A 23 22.52 -21.42 -13.03
N ASP A 24 23.85 -21.54 -13.20
CA ASP A 24 24.61 -22.76 -12.93
C ASP A 24 24.90 -22.99 -11.43
N THR A 25 24.32 -22.14 -10.57
CA THR A 25 24.50 -22.22 -9.13
C THR A 25 23.43 -23.08 -8.46
N ARG A 26 23.81 -23.67 -7.33
CA ARG A 26 22.94 -24.48 -6.47
C ARG A 26 22.96 -23.95 -5.04
N ILE A 27 21.86 -24.14 -4.35
CA ILE A 27 21.67 -23.81 -2.94
C ILE A 27 21.60 -25.11 -2.15
N ALA A 28 22.41 -25.25 -1.10
CA ALA A 28 22.26 -26.33 -0.13
C ALA A 28 21.08 -26.01 0.79
N VAL A 29 20.20 -26.98 1.03
CA VAL A 29 18.99 -26.80 1.86
C VAL A 29 18.85 -27.98 2.81
N ALA A 30 18.44 -27.70 4.04
CA ALA A 30 17.93 -28.69 4.99
C ALA A 30 16.64 -28.21 5.64
N VAL A 31 15.70 -29.14 5.81
CA VAL A 31 14.39 -28.93 6.43
C VAL A 31 14.22 -29.95 7.53
N ALA A 32 14.16 -29.49 8.78
CA ALA A 32 13.84 -30.33 9.94
C ALA A 32 12.39 -30.09 10.34
N ALA A 33 11.56 -31.12 10.34
CA ALA A 33 10.12 -31.00 10.57
C ALA A 33 9.61 -32.04 11.58
N VAL A 34 8.73 -31.59 12.49
CA VAL A 34 8.01 -32.49 13.41
C VAL A 34 7.11 -33.44 12.62
N THR A 35 7.13 -34.72 12.99
CA THR A 35 6.30 -35.76 12.39
C THR A 35 5.34 -36.36 13.40
N VAL A 36 4.16 -36.75 12.92
CA VAL A 36 3.17 -37.50 13.70
C VAL A 36 3.17 -38.93 13.19
N ASP A 37 3.48 -39.89 14.06
CA ASP A 37 3.61 -41.30 13.69
C ASP A 37 2.28 -41.97 13.35
N SER A 38 1.16 -41.39 13.82
CA SER A 38 -0.17 -41.97 13.61
C SER A 38 -0.82 -41.44 12.34
N LYS A 39 -1.18 -42.35 11.42
CA LYS A 39 -2.02 -42.05 10.26
C LYS A 39 -3.49 -41.77 10.64
N ASN A 40 -3.89 -42.17 11.85
CA ASN A 40 -5.27 -42.04 12.33
C ASN A 40 -5.30 -41.24 13.64
N VAL A 41 -6.19 -40.26 13.74
CA VAL A 41 -6.43 -39.50 14.97
C VAL A 41 -7.81 -39.86 15.48
N GLN A 42 -7.89 -40.47 16.66
CA GLN A 42 -9.15 -40.68 17.35
C GLN A 42 -9.47 -39.42 18.18
N VAL A 43 -10.66 -38.85 17.99
CA VAL A 43 -11.16 -37.68 18.72
C VAL A 43 -12.44 -38.08 19.45
N GLU A 44 -12.47 -37.93 20.77
CA GLU A 44 -13.64 -38.25 21.58
C GLU A 44 -14.74 -37.20 21.42
N ALA A 45 -15.98 -37.59 21.69
CA ALA A 45 -17.12 -36.68 21.67
C ALA A 45 -16.88 -35.46 22.59
N ALA A 46 -17.15 -34.26 22.08
CA ALA A 46 -16.93 -32.99 22.78
C ALA A 46 -15.47 -32.72 23.22
N SER A 47 -14.48 -33.38 22.61
CA SER A 47 -13.05 -33.12 22.87
C SER A 47 -12.37 -32.39 21.69
N THR A 48 -11.19 -31.82 21.94
CA THR A 48 -10.38 -31.14 20.92
C THR A 48 -8.96 -31.69 20.95
N SER A 49 -8.52 -32.25 19.82
CA SER A 49 -7.12 -32.65 19.61
C SER A 49 -6.38 -31.55 18.86
N ARG A 50 -5.25 -31.09 19.39
CA ARG A 50 -4.39 -30.08 18.74
C ARG A 50 -3.02 -30.67 18.45
N PHE A 51 -2.55 -30.45 17.23
CA PHE A 51 -1.23 -30.85 16.78
C PHE A 51 -0.44 -29.60 16.40
N HIS A 52 0.84 -29.58 16.78
CA HIS A 52 1.74 -28.48 16.47
C HIS A 52 2.90 -29.01 15.63
N PHE A 53 2.96 -28.55 14.38
CA PHE A 53 4.00 -28.93 13.43
C PHE A 53 5.01 -27.80 13.31
N LEU A 54 6.16 -27.97 13.95
CA LEU A 54 7.25 -27.03 13.83
C LEU A 54 8.20 -27.48 12.72
N THR A 55 8.57 -26.53 11.87
CA THR A 55 9.52 -26.74 10.77
C THR A 55 10.61 -25.69 10.87
N ALA A 56 11.87 -26.14 10.83
CA ALA A 56 13.03 -25.27 10.68
C ALA A 56 13.65 -25.49 9.31
N VAL A 57 13.89 -24.41 8.57
CA VAL A 57 14.52 -24.42 7.25
C VAL A 57 15.82 -23.66 7.32
N HIS A 58 16.91 -24.29 6.89
CA HIS A 58 18.20 -23.64 6.73
C HIS A 58 18.72 -23.84 5.32
N TYR A 59 19.29 -22.79 4.74
CA TYR A 59 19.82 -22.82 3.39
C TYR A 59 21.08 -21.96 3.25
N SER A 60 21.92 -22.32 2.29
CA SER A 60 23.15 -21.58 1.98
C SER A 60 22.89 -20.43 1.00
N LYS A 61 23.87 -19.53 0.84
CA LYS A 61 23.93 -18.70 -0.38
C LYS A 61 24.14 -19.58 -1.63
N PRO A 62 23.87 -19.07 -2.85
CA PRO A 62 24.16 -19.80 -4.08
C PRO A 62 25.67 -20.06 -4.25
N PHE A 63 26.04 -21.28 -4.63
CA PHE A 63 27.40 -21.72 -4.92
C PHE A 63 27.47 -22.53 -6.21
N ALA A 64 28.66 -22.78 -6.75
CA ALA A 64 28.81 -23.76 -7.82
C ALA A 64 28.33 -25.15 -7.35
N ALA A 65 27.78 -25.96 -8.25
CA ALA A 65 27.13 -27.23 -7.90
C ALA A 65 27.97 -28.16 -7.01
N GLN A 66 29.28 -28.27 -7.29
CA GLN A 66 30.20 -29.11 -6.51
C GLN A 66 30.50 -28.55 -5.11
N GLU A 67 30.44 -27.23 -4.96
CA GLU A 67 30.70 -26.54 -3.71
C GLU A 67 29.45 -26.54 -2.82
N ALA A 68 28.26 -26.37 -3.38
CA ALA A 68 26.99 -26.39 -2.65
C ALA A 68 26.82 -27.68 -1.82
N SER A 69 27.14 -28.84 -2.39
CA SER A 69 27.04 -30.14 -1.69
C SER A 69 27.87 -30.20 -0.39
N ARG A 70 28.95 -29.42 -0.28
CA ARG A 70 29.79 -29.36 0.92
C ARG A 70 29.11 -28.67 2.11
N TYR A 71 28.12 -27.83 1.84
CA TYR A 71 27.38 -27.09 2.88
C TYR A 71 26.11 -27.82 3.36
N VAL A 72 25.74 -28.94 2.73
CA VAL A 72 24.57 -29.74 3.15
C VAL A 72 24.68 -30.23 4.61
N PRO A 73 25.82 -30.78 5.07
CA PRO A 73 25.96 -31.23 6.47
C PRO A 73 25.80 -30.09 7.49
N ASP A 74 26.34 -28.91 7.17
CA ASP A 74 26.20 -27.72 8.01
C ASP A 74 24.73 -27.26 8.07
N CYS A 75 24.04 -27.22 6.92
CA CYS A 75 22.60 -26.91 6.89
C CYS A 75 21.78 -27.89 7.73
N ILE A 76 22.09 -29.20 7.69
CA ILE A 76 21.43 -30.21 8.53
C ILE A 76 21.62 -29.90 10.02
N GLN A 77 22.86 -29.61 10.43
CA GLN A 77 23.17 -29.30 11.82
C GLN A 77 22.42 -28.04 12.29
N GLN A 78 22.39 -27.00 11.46
CA GLN A 78 21.71 -25.75 11.79
C GLN A 78 20.18 -25.92 11.83
N ALA A 79 19.57 -26.55 10.82
CA ALA A 79 18.13 -26.81 10.80
C ALA A 79 17.69 -27.66 12.00
N LYS A 80 18.47 -28.70 12.36
CA LYS A 80 18.22 -29.49 13.57
C LYS A 80 18.31 -28.64 14.84
N GLY A 81 19.37 -27.86 14.99
CA GLY A 81 19.58 -27.02 16.17
C GLY A 81 18.47 -25.98 16.35
N GLU A 82 18.01 -25.35 15.28
CA GLU A 82 16.89 -24.40 15.32
C GLU A 82 15.56 -25.08 15.65
N LEU A 83 15.30 -26.28 15.11
CA LEU A 83 14.11 -27.06 15.48
C LEU A 83 14.14 -27.42 16.97
N GLU A 84 15.27 -27.92 17.48
CA GLU A 84 15.43 -28.29 18.89
C GLU A 84 15.23 -27.08 19.82
N LYS A 85 15.72 -25.89 19.45
CA LYS A 85 15.44 -24.64 20.17
C LYS A 85 13.95 -24.30 20.13
N GLY A 86 13.35 -24.29 18.94
CA GLY A 86 11.96 -23.91 18.74
C GLY A 86 10.97 -24.85 19.43
N LEU A 87 11.29 -26.15 19.56
CA LEU A 87 10.51 -27.12 20.33
C LEU A 87 10.42 -26.78 21.82
N ASN A 88 11.36 -25.99 22.35
CA ASN A 88 11.31 -25.50 23.74
C ASN A 88 10.52 -24.19 23.88
N ILE A 89 10.05 -23.60 22.78
CA ILE A 89 9.28 -22.36 22.76
C ILE A 89 7.80 -22.70 22.62
N HIS A 90 6.97 -22.08 23.46
CA HIS A 90 5.53 -22.26 23.38
C HIS A 90 4.95 -21.56 22.13
N GLU A 91 3.99 -22.19 21.44
CA GLU A 91 3.32 -21.66 20.23
C GLU A 91 2.83 -20.22 20.42
N ASN A 92 2.14 -19.94 21.53
CA ASN A 92 1.68 -18.60 21.87
C ASN A 92 2.80 -17.54 21.87
N ALA A 93 4.01 -17.89 22.30
CA ALA A 93 5.13 -16.96 22.31
C ALA A 93 5.63 -16.69 20.88
N LEU A 94 5.73 -17.73 20.03
CA LEU A 94 6.07 -17.58 18.61
C LEU A 94 5.07 -16.69 17.88
N ARG A 95 3.77 -16.93 18.11
CA ARG A 95 2.69 -16.12 17.54
C ARG A 95 2.73 -14.68 18.04
N LEU A 96 2.94 -14.47 19.34
CA LEU A 96 3.01 -13.13 19.91
C LEU A 96 4.17 -12.32 19.32
N GLU A 97 5.36 -12.91 19.23
CA GLU A 97 6.53 -12.24 18.64
C GLU A 97 6.31 -11.94 17.14
N HIS A 98 5.69 -12.87 16.39
CA HIS A 98 5.33 -12.63 15.00
C HIS A 98 4.34 -11.46 14.85
N THR A 99 3.26 -11.45 15.64
CA THR A 99 2.26 -10.36 15.63
C THR A 99 2.88 -9.03 16.05
N LYS A 100 3.80 -9.04 17.02
CA LYS A 100 4.53 -7.85 17.46
C LYS A 100 5.45 -7.30 16.37
N ALA A 101 6.18 -8.15 15.65
CA ALA A 101 7.01 -7.74 14.53
C ALA A 101 6.18 -7.06 13.45
N TRP A 102 5.06 -7.67 13.04
CA TRP A 102 4.13 -7.05 12.10
C TRP A 102 3.51 -5.76 12.63
N GLY A 103 3.10 -5.71 13.90
CA GLY A 103 2.55 -4.51 14.51
C GLY A 103 3.53 -3.33 14.53
N ASN A 104 4.83 -3.62 14.71
CA ASN A 104 5.88 -2.62 14.62
C ASN A 104 6.13 -2.18 13.17
N LEU A 105 6.10 -3.10 12.20
CA LEU A 105 6.27 -2.78 10.79
C LEU A 105 5.11 -1.91 10.29
N TRP A 106 3.86 -2.30 10.58
CA TRP A 106 2.64 -1.53 10.25
C TRP A 106 2.44 -0.29 11.12
N PHE A 107 3.43 0.10 11.92
CA PHE A 107 3.38 1.34 12.67
C PHE A 107 3.32 2.54 11.73
N SER A 108 3.96 2.50 10.57
CA SER A 108 3.75 3.45 9.47
C SER A 108 2.76 2.87 8.47
N GLY A 109 2.10 3.71 7.67
CA GLY A 109 1.18 3.19 6.66
C GLY A 109 0.56 4.25 5.76
N PHE A 110 -0.22 3.75 4.81
CA PHE A 110 -0.99 4.54 3.86
C PHE A 110 -2.43 4.03 3.81
N SER A 111 -3.39 4.93 3.68
CA SER A 111 -4.77 4.59 3.36
C SER A 111 -5.34 5.57 2.34
N ILE A 112 -6.27 5.09 1.53
CA ILE A 112 -6.95 5.86 0.49
C ILE A 112 -8.46 5.61 0.60
N SER A 113 -9.28 6.65 0.41
CA SER A 113 -10.74 6.51 0.40
C SER A 113 -11.19 5.51 -0.66
N THR A 114 -12.14 4.64 -0.34
CA THR A 114 -12.67 3.67 -1.31
C THR A 114 -13.25 4.35 -2.55
N SER A 115 -12.89 3.84 -3.72
CA SER A 115 -13.40 4.26 -5.02
C SER A 115 -14.25 3.16 -5.64
N LEU A 116 -15.43 3.54 -6.12
CA LEU A 116 -16.34 2.68 -6.89
C LEU A 116 -16.09 2.74 -8.40
N ALA A 117 -15.19 3.62 -8.86
CA ALA A 117 -14.80 3.69 -10.26
C ALA A 117 -14.22 2.35 -10.75
N ALA A 118 -14.59 1.94 -11.97
CA ALA A 118 -14.14 0.68 -12.55
C ALA A 118 -12.60 0.65 -12.67
N GLY A 119 -11.99 -0.43 -12.19
CA GLY A 119 -10.53 -0.61 -12.21
C GLY A 119 -9.74 0.27 -11.23
N ALA A 120 -10.41 1.02 -10.36
CA ALA A 120 -9.73 1.85 -9.37
C ALA A 120 -8.96 1.03 -8.34
N LEU A 121 -7.77 1.51 -7.99
CA LEU A 121 -6.98 0.95 -6.91
C LEU A 121 -7.60 1.30 -5.55
N ASN A 122 -7.83 0.29 -4.71
CA ASN A 122 -8.41 0.42 -3.37
C ASN A 122 -7.49 -0.16 -2.29
N GLY A 123 -7.82 0.13 -1.03
CA GLY A 123 -6.98 -0.20 0.12
C GLY A 123 -6.73 -1.69 0.31
N ASP A 124 -7.67 -2.55 -0.07
CA ASP A 124 -7.53 -4.01 -0.04
C ASP A 124 -6.37 -4.49 -0.93
N ARG A 125 -6.32 -4.00 -2.17
CA ARG A 125 -5.26 -4.34 -3.13
C ARG A 125 -3.92 -3.76 -2.71
N ILE A 126 -3.90 -2.53 -2.21
CA ILE A 126 -2.68 -1.89 -1.66
C ILE A 126 -2.14 -2.70 -0.48
N ASN A 127 -2.99 -3.07 0.48
CA ASN A 127 -2.59 -3.84 1.65
C ASN A 127 -2.09 -5.23 1.28
N LYS A 128 -2.76 -5.91 0.33
CA LYS A 128 -2.33 -7.21 -0.20
C LYS A 128 -0.95 -7.12 -0.85
N THR A 129 -0.72 -6.12 -1.70
CA THR A 129 0.59 -5.89 -2.34
C THR A 129 1.67 -5.55 -1.32
N LEU A 130 1.41 -4.62 -0.39
CA LEU A 130 2.36 -4.29 0.69
C LEU A 130 2.70 -5.54 1.52
N TYR A 131 1.71 -6.35 1.88
CA TYR A 131 1.95 -7.61 2.60
C TYR A 131 2.91 -8.52 1.84
N TYR A 132 2.69 -8.77 0.55
CA TYR A 132 3.59 -9.62 -0.24
C TYR A 132 4.99 -9.04 -0.37
N VAL A 133 5.11 -7.74 -0.60
CA VAL A 133 6.42 -7.08 -0.71
C VAL A 133 7.19 -7.22 0.61
N LEU A 134 6.55 -6.92 1.74
CA LEU A 134 7.18 -6.94 3.05
C LEU A 134 7.47 -8.36 3.56
N SER A 135 6.57 -9.32 3.32
CA SER A 135 6.77 -10.71 3.73
C SER A 135 7.91 -11.41 2.99
N ASN A 136 8.27 -10.90 1.80
CA ASN A 136 9.40 -11.38 1.00
C ASN A 136 10.67 -10.54 1.19
N SER A 137 10.67 -9.63 2.17
CA SER A 137 11.80 -8.75 2.46
C SER A 137 12.42 -9.08 3.82
N PRO A 138 13.75 -9.06 3.96
CA PRO A 138 14.38 -9.20 5.26
C PRO A 138 13.93 -8.09 6.22
N ALA A 139 13.72 -8.40 7.49
CA ALA A 139 13.42 -7.43 8.55
C ALA A 139 14.51 -7.45 9.65
N PRO A 140 15.71 -6.87 9.40
CA PRO A 140 16.86 -7.03 10.29
C PRO A 140 16.67 -6.37 11.66
N LEU A 141 15.79 -5.37 11.80
CA LEU A 141 15.50 -4.80 13.12
C LEU A 141 14.76 -5.78 14.04
N HIS A 142 14.01 -6.71 13.46
CA HIS A 142 13.26 -7.75 14.15
C HIS A 142 13.98 -9.11 14.20
N ASN A 143 15.07 -9.27 13.46
CA ASN A 143 15.88 -10.50 13.49
C ASN A 143 16.72 -10.55 14.77
N VAL A 144 16.59 -11.62 15.55
CA VAL A 144 17.32 -11.84 16.82
C VAL A 144 18.84 -11.89 16.59
N MET A 145 19.27 -12.40 15.43
CA MET A 145 20.68 -12.57 15.07
C MET A 145 21.37 -11.27 14.63
N SER A 146 20.62 -10.18 14.44
CA SER A 146 21.22 -8.91 14.02
C SER A 146 22.08 -8.29 15.11
N THR A 147 23.25 -7.76 14.73
CA THR A 147 24.16 -7.09 15.65
C THR A 147 23.63 -5.71 16.06
N ILE A 148 24.10 -5.18 17.19
CA ILE A 148 23.77 -3.81 17.62
C ILE A 148 24.19 -2.80 16.56
N LYS A 149 25.39 -2.96 16.00
CA LYS A 149 25.92 -2.10 14.92
C LYS A 149 24.98 -2.09 13.70
N ASN A 150 24.58 -3.25 13.20
CA ASN A 150 23.68 -3.34 12.04
C ASN A 150 22.35 -2.64 12.31
N ARG A 151 21.78 -2.80 13.51
CA ARG A 151 20.53 -2.11 13.88
C ARG A 151 20.70 -0.60 13.94
N LEU A 152 21.84 -0.10 14.41
CA LEU A 152 22.14 1.34 14.45
C LEU A 152 22.33 1.90 13.03
N ASP A 153 23.04 1.18 12.16
CA ASP A 153 23.25 1.59 10.77
C ASP A 153 21.92 1.69 10.01
N ILE A 154 21.02 0.70 10.19
CA ILE A 154 19.67 0.72 9.62
C ILE A 154 18.87 1.91 10.15
N LYS A 155 18.85 2.11 11.47
CA LYS A 155 18.15 3.24 12.09
C LYS A 155 18.64 4.58 11.56
N LYS A 156 19.94 4.73 11.33
CA LYS A 156 20.51 5.95 10.76
C LYS A 156 19.91 6.26 9.38
N VAL A 157 19.79 5.24 8.51
CA VAL A 157 19.16 5.40 7.18
C VAL A 157 17.68 5.78 7.30
N LEU A 158 16.95 5.17 8.23
CA LEU A 158 15.52 5.44 8.42
C LEU A 158 15.24 6.82 9.02
N TYR A 159 16.10 7.31 9.92
CA TYR A 159 15.93 8.61 10.59
C TYR A 159 16.46 9.79 9.77
N PHE A 160 17.52 9.57 9.00
CA PHE A 160 18.16 10.61 8.20
C PHE A 160 18.28 10.15 6.75
N PRO A 161 17.15 9.99 6.04
CA PRO A 161 17.19 9.65 4.63
C PRO A 161 17.76 10.82 3.83
N ASP A 162 18.82 10.57 3.05
CA ASP A 162 19.44 11.60 2.21
C ASP A 162 18.58 11.94 0.98
N ARG A 163 18.21 10.90 0.21
CA ARG A 163 17.38 10.96 -1.00
C ARG A 163 16.51 9.72 -1.12
N CYS A 164 15.21 9.91 -1.25
CA CYS A 164 14.18 8.91 -1.58
C CYS A 164 12.83 9.57 -1.33
N TYR A 165 11.85 9.57 -2.21
CA TYR A 165 11.74 9.00 -3.55
C TYR A 165 11.94 10.12 -4.60
N GLU A 166 12.24 9.82 -5.87
CA GLU A 166 12.44 10.84 -6.93
C GLU A 166 11.63 10.49 -8.20
N GLY A 167 10.33 10.25 -8.05
CA GLY A 167 9.44 9.89 -9.17
C GLY A 167 7.99 10.36 -8.98
N HIS A 168 7.12 9.92 -9.89
CA HIS A 168 5.67 10.19 -9.85
C HIS A 168 4.94 9.21 -8.91
N SER A 169 3.66 9.49 -8.61
CA SER A 169 2.84 8.59 -7.79
C SER A 169 2.79 7.17 -8.36
N SER A 170 3.07 6.19 -7.51
CA SER A 170 2.92 4.77 -7.86
C SER A 170 1.46 4.33 -7.95
N LEU A 171 0.51 5.12 -7.44
CA LEU A 171 -0.94 4.80 -7.45
C LEU A 171 -1.49 4.61 -8.88
N VAL A 172 -0.90 5.29 -9.87
CA VAL A 172 -1.34 5.21 -11.27
C VAL A 172 -0.63 4.12 -12.08
N SER A 173 0.37 3.44 -11.49
CA SER A 173 1.17 2.42 -12.19
C SER A 173 0.54 1.04 -12.11
N GLY A 174 -0.30 0.68 -13.09
CA GLY A 174 -1.00 -0.61 -13.11
C GLY A 174 -0.10 -1.86 -12.99
N THR A 175 1.15 -1.80 -13.44
CA THR A 175 2.13 -2.89 -13.36
C THR A 175 2.57 -3.21 -11.93
N LEU A 176 2.52 -2.23 -11.02
CA LEU A 176 2.90 -2.41 -9.62
C LEU A 176 1.82 -3.12 -8.80
N TRP A 177 0.57 -3.05 -9.27
CA TRP A 177 -0.58 -3.50 -8.50
C TRP A 177 -1.14 -4.83 -8.97
N ILE A 178 -0.45 -5.60 -9.83
CA ILE A 178 -0.96 -6.89 -10.32
C ILE A 178 -1.43 -7.75 -9.14
N ASP A 179 -2.63 -8.34 -9.26
CA ASP A 179 -3.14 -9.25 -8.24
C ASP A 179 -2.58 -10.65 -8.51
N PRO A 180 -1.63 -11.16 -7.70
CA PRO A 180 -0.93 -12.38 -8.03
C PRO A 180 -1.81 -13.62 -7.76
N GLU A 181 -1.84 -14.54 -8.73
CA GLU A 181 -2.56 -15.82 -8.63
C GLU A 181 -1.67 -16.98 -8.14
N ASP A 182 -0.36 -16.86 -8.32
CA ASP A 182 0.62 -17.90 -8.01
C ASP A 182 1.93 -17.32 -7.45
N GLU A 183 2.83 -18.17 -6.95
CA GLU A 183 4.08 -17.78 -6.31
C GLU A 183 5.03 -17.06 -7.28
N SER A 184 5.01 -17.41 -8.57
CA SER A 184 5.84 -16.75 -9.58
C SER A 184 5.39 -15.31 -9.82
N GLN A 185 4.08 -15.06 -9.78
CA GLN A 185 3.51 -13.72 -9.88
C GLN A 185 3.80 -12.90 -8.62
N VAL A 186 3.76 -13.51 -7.42
CA VAL A 186 4.20 -12.86 -6.18
C VAL A 186 5.66 -12.40 -6.32
N ALA A 187 6.56 -13.30 -6.72
CA ALA A 187 7.98 -12.97 -6.92
C ALA A 187 8.19 -11.84 -7.95
N ARG A 188 7.40 -11.84 -9.04
CA ARG A 188 7.42 -10.77 -10.04
C ARG A 188 6.95 -9.42 -9.47
N VAL A 189 5.87 -9.41 -8.68
CA VAL A 189 5.37 -8.18 -8.03
C VAL A 189 6.45 -7.63 -7.09
N VAL A 190 7.02 -8.47 -6.22
CA VAL A 190 8.10 -8.08 -5.30
C VAL A 190 9.29 -7.50 -6.07
N THR A 191 9.76 -8.21 -7.09
CA THR A 191 10.91 -7.78 -7.91
C THR A 191 10.63 -6.45 -8.61
N THR A 192 9.42 -6.27 -9.16
CA THR A 192 9.03 -5.03 -9.85
C THR A 192 9.04 -3.86 -8.87
N TRP A 193 8.48 -4.03 -7.67
CA TRP A 193 8.54 -3.01 -6.62
C TRP A 193 9.96 -2.67 -6.21
N MET A 194 10.83 -3.66 -5.99
CA MET A 194 12.23 -3.41 -5.63
C MET A 194 12.94 -2.61 -6.72
N ILE A 195 12.82 -3.02 -7.98
CA ILE A 195 13.42 -2.30 -9.12
C ILE A 195 12.88 -0.87 -9.18
N THR A 196 11.57 -0.68 -9.05
CA THR A 196 10.98 0.67 -9.08
C THR A 196 11.54 1.55 -7.96
N LEU A 197 11.58 1.09 -6.71
CA LEU A 197 12.10 1.89 -5.60
C LEU A 197 13.58 2.20 -5.78
N GLU A 198 14.40 1.23 -6.17
CA GLU A 198 15.83 1.43 -6.40
C GLU A 198 16.12 2.43 -7.53
N LYS A 199 15.39 2.33 -8.64
CA LYS A 199 15.54 3.24 -9.78
C LYS A 199 15.07 4.66 -9.49
N GLN A 200 14.22 4.84 -8.48
CA GLN A 200 13.69 6.12 -8.03
C GLN A 200 14.41 6.65 -6.78
N GLY A 201 15.67 6.24 -6.58
CA GLY A 201 16.57 6.81 -5.56
C GLY A 201 16.49 6.16 -4.18
N CYS A 202 15.64 5.15 -3.96
CA CYS A 202 15.43 4.54 -2.65
C CYS A 202 16.32 3.32 -2.36
N LEU A 203 17.47 3.16 -3.03
CA LEU A 203 18.35 2.00 -2.87
C LEU A 203 18.76 1.76 -1.41
N LEU A 204 19.19 2.80 -0.68
CA LEU A 204 19.60 2.66 0.72
C LEU A 204 18.43 2.31 1.64
N MET A 205 17.23 2.84 1.36
CA MET A 205 16.00 2.47 2.06
C MET A 205 15.62 1.01 1.80
N ALA A 206 15.71 0.54 0.55
CA ALA A 206 15.44 -0.86 0.23
C ALA A 206 16.43 -1.81 0.95
N GLN A 207 17.71 -1.44 1.00
CA GLN A 207 18.75 -2.20 1.72
C GLN A 207 18.56 -2.21 3.25
N ALA A 208 17.84 -1.25 3.80
CA ALA A 208 17.50 -1.21 5.23
C ALA A 208 16.49 -2.31 5.64
N GLY A 209 15.91 -3.02 4.67
CA GLY A 209 14.96 -4.11 4.90
C GLY A 209 13.50 -3.66 4.85
N ALA A 210 12.61 -4.48 5.40
CA ALA A 210 11.16 -4.31 5.32
C ALA A 210 10.69 -2.91 5.79
N GLU A 211 11.30 -2.36 6.84
CA GLU A 211 10.95 -1.03 7.37
C GLU A 211 11.28 0.09 6.38
N GLY A 212 12.45 0.01 5.73
CA GLY A 212 12.85 1.00 4.73
C GLY A 212 12.08 0.85 3.42
N ILE A 213 11.77 -0.39 3.04
CA ILE A 213 10.89 -0.68 1.90
C ILE A 213 9.49 -0.10 2.13
N LEU A 214 8.88 -0.34 3.29
CA LEU A 214 7.57 0.22 3.62
C LEU A 214 7.58 1.74 3.55
N GLN A 215 8.57 2.38 4.17
CA GLN A 215 8.74 3.84 4.11
C GLN A 215 8.86 4.32 2.66
N ALA A 216 9.73 3.69 1.85
CA ALA A 216 9.90 4.04 0.44
C ALA A 216 8.62 3.84 -0.40
N MET A 217 7.85 2.78 -0.11
CA MET A 217 6.54 2.57 -0.74
C MET A 217 5.55 3.68 -0.35
N ILE A 218 5.43 4.02 0.94
CA ILE A 218 4.57 5.13 1.41
C ILE A 218 4.93 6.43 0.71
N LEU A 219 6.22 6.72 0.59
CA LEU A 219 6.70 7.90 -0.13
C LEU A 219 6.28 7.90 -1.60
N SER A 220 6.45 6.76 -2.28
CA SER A 220 6.08 6.61 -3.70
C SER A 220 4.60 6.82 -3.97
N LEU A 221 3.71 6.56 -3.00
CA LEU A 221 2.26 6.72 -3.19
C LEU A 221 1.86 8.20 -3.25
N GLY A 222 2.53 9.04 -2.46
CA GLY A 222 2.27 10.46 -2.28
C GLY A 222 3.25 11.39 -2.98
N PRO A 223 3.86 10.97 -4.09
CA PRO A 223 5.26 11.26 -4.46
C PRO A 223 5.98 12.21 -3.48
N LEU A 224 6.28 11.66 -2.29
CA LEU A 224 6.95 12.35 -1.20
C LEU A 224 8.46 12.15 -1.33
N HIS A 225 9.21 13.24 -1.40
CA HIS A 225 10.64 13.23 -1.70
C HIS A 225 11.40 13.72 -0.48
N PHE A 226 12.26 12.87 0.08
CA PHE A 226 13.30 13.32 0.99
C PHE A 226 14.43 13.95 0.18
N HIS A 227 14.72 15.19 0.52
CA HIS A 227 15.98 15.86 0.23
C HIS A 227 16.82 15.94 1.50
N LYS A 228 18.07 16.35 1.34
CA LYS A 228 19.02 16.52 2.44
C LYS A 228 18.50 17.34 3.61
N GLN A 229 17.63 18.33 3.35
CA GLN A 229 17.19 19.31 4.34
C GLN A 229 15.68 19.35 4.55
N HIS A 230 14.87 18.77 3.67
CA HIS A 230 13.41 18.86 3.76
C HIS A 230 12.73 17.64 3.13
N LEU A 231 11.49 17.40 3.54
CA LEU A 231 10.54 16.50 2.89
C LEU A 231 9.60 17.35 2.03
N GLU A 232 9.36 16.96 0.79
CA GLU A 232 8.39 17.64 -0.08
C GLU A 232 7.39 16.67 -0.71
N MET A 233 6.22 17.17 -1.10
CA MET A 233 5.18 16.41 -1.81
C MET A 233 5.03 16.96 -3.23
N THR A 234 5.47 16.21 -4.24
CA THR A 234 5.49 16.67 -5.64
C THR A 234 4.23 16.29 -6.44
N SER A 235 3.14 15.96 -5.73
CA SER A 235 1.86 15.62 -6.36
C SER A 235 1.31 16.79 -7.16
N HIS A 236 0.88 16.51 -8.39
CA HIS A 236 0.15 17.51 -9.16
C HIS A 236 -1.26 17.68 -8.55
N PRO A 237 -1.77 18.91 -8.35
CA PRO A 237 -3.10 19.14 -7.75
C PRO A 237 -4.24 18.33 -8.37
N ARG A 238 -4.26 18.19 -9.71
CA ARG A 238 -5.24 17.34 -10.44
C ARG A 238 -5.31 15.87 -9.98
N ASP A 239 -4.22 15.34 -9.43
CA ASP A 239 -4.14 13.92 -9.01
C ASP A 239 -4.69 13.73 -7.59
N LEU A 240 -4.99 14.80 -6.86
CA LEU A 240 -5.45 14.80 -5.46
C LEU A 240 -6.99 14.72 -5.32
N HIS A 241 -7.63 13.93 -6.18
CA HIS A 241 -9.10 13.80 -6.26
C HIS A 241 -9.68 12.71 -5.32
N ARG A 242 -8.89 12.18 -4.39
CA ARG A 242 -9.29 11.19 -3.37
C ARG A 242 -8.67 11.54 -2.03
N ASP A 243 -9.30 11.09 -0.95
CA ASP A 243 -8.71 11.26 0.38
C ASP A 243 -7.55 10.30 0.54
N LEU A 244 -6.39 10.85 0.89
CA LEU A 244 -5.15 10.11 1.12
C LEU A 244 -4.70 10.35 2.55
N HIS A 245 -4.27 9.30 3.25
CA HIS A 245 -3.69 9.45 4.59
C HIS A 245 -2.37 8.71 4.67
N PHE A 246 -1.30 9.47 4.88
CA PHE A 246 0.04 8.99 5.13
C PHE A 246 0.28 9.08 6.63
N ARG A 247 0.51 7.93 7.27
CA ARG A 247 0.60 7.82 8.72
C ARG A 247 2.03 7.51 9.11
N ARG A 248 2.57 8.33 10.01
CA ARG A 248 3.86 8.16 10.68
C ARG A 248 5.01 7.96 9.72
N ILE A 249 5.11 8.84 8.73
CA ILE A 249 6.32 8.97 7.92
C ILE A 249 7.47 9.30 8.86
N ASN A 250 8.47 8.44 8.91
CA ASN A 250 9.67 8.66 9.72
C ASN A 250 10.51 9.80 9.14
N TYR A 251 10.74 10.88 9.89
CA TYR A 251 11.49 12.04 9.40
C TYR A 251 12.29 12.73 10.51
N GLY A 252 13.52 12.27 10.76
CA GLY A 252 14.36 12.69 11.88
C GLY A 252 14.49 11.60 12.94
N ASN A 253 15.10 11.92 14.08
CA ASN A 253 15.33 10.93 15.12
C ASN A 253 14.04 10.72 15.93
N ASN A 254 13.23 9.73 15.55
CA ASN A 254 11.94 9.41 16.21
C ASN A 254 10.84 10.47 16.02
N THR A 255 10.92 11.26 14.95
CA THR A 255 9.86 12.15 14.51
C THR A 255 8.95 11.45 13.51
N HIS A 256 7.64 11.58 13.71
CA HIS A 256 6.62 10.95 12.88
C HIS A 256 5.66 12.00 12.31
N VAL A 257 5.69 12.15 10.99
CA VAL A 257 4.84 13.08 10.26
C VAL A 257 3.62 12.35 9.74
N ASN A 258 2.44 12.91 9.99
CA ASN A 258 1.19 12.51 9.35
C ASN A 258 0.82 13.56 8.31
N ILE A 259 0.52 13.11 7.10
CA ILE A 259 0.04 13.96 6.01
C ILE A 259 -1.31 13.40 5.57
N SER A 260 -2.30 14.26 5.41
CA SER A 260 -3.60 13.88 4.87
C SER A 260 -4.01 14.81 3.75
N VAL A 261 -4.52 14.24 2.67
CA VAL A 261 -5.23 14.93 1.61
C VAL A 261 -6.71 14.67 1.86
N VAL A 262 -7.52 15.72 1.93
CA VAL A 262 -8.97 15.61 2.09
C VAL A 262 -9.63 16.41 0.97
N VAL A 263 -10.54 15.77 0.24
CA VAL A 263 -11.35 16.42 -0.78
C VAL A 263 -12.63 16.93 -0.14
N GLY A 264 -12.78 18.25 -0.08
CA GLY A 264 -13.95 18.91 0.49
C GLY A 264 -15.22 18.72 -0.35
N GLU A 265 -16.35 19.18 0.20
CA GLU A 265 -17.65 19.20 -0.51
C GLU A 265 -17.66 20.16 -1.71
N ASP A 266 -16.75 21.13 -1.73
CA ASP A 266 -16.48 22.02 -2.85
C ASP A 266 -15.59 21.38 -3.94
N ASN A 267 -15.30 20.08 -3.81
CA ASN A 267 -14.38 19.31 -4.65
C ASN A 267 -12.95 19.86 -4.67
N LYS A 268 -12.54 20.68 -3.69
CA LYS A 268 -11.16 21.12 -3.56
C LYS A 268 -10.37 20.20 -2.63
N ALA A 269 -9.15 19.88 -3.02
CA ALA A 269 -8.21 19.17 -2.18
C ALA A 269 -7.58 20.12 -1.15
N THR A 270 -7.50 19.68 0.10
CA THR A 270 -6.81 20.38 1.19
C THR A 270 -5.81 19.45 1.86
N LEU A 271 -4.63 19.97 2.20
CA LEU A 271 -3.60 19.23 2.90
C LEU A 271 -3.68 19.50 4.40
N PHE A 272 -3.46 18.45 5.19
CA PHE A 272 -3.34 18.53 6.63
C PHE A 272 -2.05 17.85 7.07
N VAL A 273 -1.30 18.52 7.94
CA VAL A 273 -0.04 17.99 8.49
C VAL A 273 -0.10 18.02 10.01
N ALA A 274 0.32 16.92 10.65
CA ALA A 274 0.45 16.83 12.09
C ALA A 274 1.67 15.98 12.46
N LEU A 275 2.23 16.20 13.65
CA LEU A 275 3.33 15.43 14.20
C LEU A 275 2.84 14.58 15.36
N ASP A 276 2.93 13.25 15.24
CA ASP A 276 2.63 12.37 16.38
C ASP A 276 3.66 12.51 17.49
N ARG A 277 4.93 12.69 17.09
CA ARG A 277 6.10 12.89 17.94
C ARG A 277 7.12 13.71 17.17
N ASN A 278 7.89 14.51 17.87
CA ASN A 278 8.98 15.29 17.29
C ASN A 278 10.18 15.40 18.24
N ASP A 279 11.38 15.30 17.68
CA ASP A 279 12.66 15.48 18.38
C ASP A 279 13.11 16.96 18.45
N LYS A 280 12.57 17.79 17.56
CA LYS A 280 12.86 19.21 17.42
C LYS A 280 11.66 19.94 16.79
N PRO A 281 11.67 21.29 16.72
CA PRO A 281 10.64 22.02 15.99
C PRO A 281 10.69 21.68 14.49
N TYR A 282 9.52 21.51 13.88
CA TYR A 282 9.36 21.37 12.44
C TYR A 282 8.42 22.45 11.92
N TYR A 283 8.61 22.81 10.67
CA TYR A 283 7.87 23.85 9.97
C TYR A 283 7.38 23.34 8.63
N GLY A 284 6.21 23.79 8.22
CA GLY A 284 5.62 23.50 6.92
C GLY A 284 5.33 24.77 6.12
N CYS A 285 5.35 24.66 4.80
CA CYS A 285 4.79 25.65 3.88
C CYS A 285 4.13 24.97 2.69
N ASP A 286 3.17 25.67 2.09
CA ASP A 286 2.51 25.25 0.85
C ASP A 286 3.35 25.63 -0.39
N ALA A 287 2.79 25.40 -1.58
CA ALA A 287 3.52 25.57 -2.83
C ALA A 287 4.16 26.97 -2.97
N GLY A 288 5.46 26.99 -3.31
CA GLY A 288 6.26 28.21 -3.46
C GLY A 288 6.77 28.84 -2.16
N CYS A 289 6.27 28.43 -0.99
CA CYS A 289 6.72 28.91 0.33
C CYS A 289 6.85 30.44 0.44
N LEU A 290 5.90 31.18 -0.13
CA LEU A 290 5.90 32.65 -0.09
C LEU A 290 5.57 33.20 1.30
N ASP A 291 4.69 32.50 2.01
CA ASP A 291 4.24 32.85 3.36
C ASP A 291 5.25 32.37 4.42
N PRO A 292 5.31 33.00 5.60
CA PRO A 292 6.18 32.57 6.68
C PRO A 292 5.93 31.09 7.06
N PRO A 293 6.98 30.29 7.33
CA PRO A 293 6.82 28.88 7.68
C PRO A 293 5.94 28.68 8.92
N ILE A 294 4.97 27.76 8.81
CA ILE A 294 4.02 27.44 9.88
C ILE A 294 4.67 26.42 10.83
N PRO A 295 4.78 26.69 12.14
CA PRO A 295 5.28 25.71 13.10
C PRO A 295 4.29 24.56 13.26
N LEU A 296 4.78 23.33 13.06
CA LEU A 296 3.97 22.12 13.14
C LEU A 296 3.88 21.62 14.59
N SER A 297 2.74 21.02 14.94
CA SER A 297 2.48 20.41 16.25
C SER A 297 1.71 19.09 16.09
N ASN A 298 1.24 18.53 17.19
CA ASN A 298 0.34 17.38 17.21
C ASN A 298 -1.07 17.69 16.69
N GLU A 299 -1.43 18.96 16.57
CA GLU A 299 -2.68 19.39 15.96
C GLU A 299 -2.57 19.35 14.43
N ARG A 300 -3.73 19.23 13.76
CA ARG A 300 -3.76 19.25 12.29
C ARG A 300 -3.64 20.69 11.78
N HIS A 301 -2.53 20.97 11.11
CA HIS A 301 -2.28 22.23 10.42
C HIS A 301 -2.74 22.12 8.98
N GLN A 302 -3.56 23.08 8.55
CA GLN A 302 -4.14 23.11 7.20
C GLN A 302 -3.22 23.87 6.24
N PHE A 303 -3.00 23.30 5.05
CA PHE A 303 -2.29 23.91 3.93
C PHE A 303 -3.19 23.86 2.68
N PRO A 304 -3.46 25.00 2.04
CA PRO A 304 -4.22 25.01 0.78
C PRO A 304 -3.39 24.37 -0.33
N VAL A 305 -4.04 23.58 -1.18
CA VAL A 305 -3.37 23.07 -2.39
C VAL A 305 -3.31 24.20 -3.41
N LYS A 306 -2.10 24.57 -3.81
CA LYS A 306 -1.83 25.61 -4.81
C LYS A 306 -1.24 24.98 -6.08
N LEU A 307 -1.52 25.59 -7.23
CA LEU A 307 -0.91 25.28 -8.51
C LEU A 307 0.06 26.40 -8.88
N THR A 308 1.28 26.04 -9.27
CA THR A 308 2.32 26.99 -9.67
C THR A 308 2.71 26.83 -11.14
N ASP A 309 3.21 27.91 -11.76
CA ASP A 309 3.87 27.88 -13.06
C ASP A 309 5.31 28.41 -12.96
N PRO A 310 6.36 27.59 -13.20
CA PRO A 310 6.32 26.15 -13.44
C PRO A 310 5.80 25.35 -12.23
N VAL A 311 5.43 24.09 -12.44
CA VAL A 311 4.90 23.21 -11.38
C VAL A 311 5.99 22.91 -10.35
N THR A 312 5.64 23.09 -9.08
CA THR A 312 6.48 22.84 -7.90
C THR A 312 5.75 21.93 -6.90
N SER A 313 6.40 21.58 -5.80
CA SER A 313 5.82 20.73 -4.76
C SER A 313 4.67 21.46 -4.05
N VAL A 314 3.63 20.72 -3.70
CA VAL A 314 2.43 21.28 -3.03
C VAL A 314 2.62 21.45 -1.52
N LEU A 315 3.66 20.84 -0.95
CA LEU A 315 3.97 20.87 0.47
C LEU A 315 5.46 20.69 0.69
N TYR A 316 6.01 21.44 1.64
CA TYR A 316 7.38 21.33 2.12
C TYR A 316 7.38 21.24 3.64
N ILE A 317 8.23 20.38 4.22
CA ILE A 317 8.39 20.19 5.66
C ILE A 317 9.87 20.11 6.02
N THR A 318 10.33 20.90 6.99
CA THR A 318 11.71 20.79 7.51
C THR A 318 11.81 21.18 8.97
N SER A 319 12.85 20.70 9.66
CA SER A 319 13.25 21.22 10.96
C SER A 319 14.09 22.50 10.91
N ASP A 320 14.66 22.82 9.74
CA ASP A 320 15.52 23.99 9.55
C ASP A 320 14.69 25.18 9.05
N LYS A 321 14.34 26.06 9.98
CA LYS A 321 13.53 27.25 9.68
C LYS A 321 14.22 28.17 8.68
N GLN A 322 15.53 28.36 8.81
CA GLN A 322 16.30 29.25 7.93
C GLN A 322 16.32 28.68 6.52
N HIS A 323 16.58 27.38 6.37
CA HIS A 323 16.48 26.69 5.08
C HIS A 323 15.12 26.89 4.43
N MET A 324 14.02 26.80 5.20
CA MET A 324 12.67 27.02 4.68
C MET A 324 12.45 28.46 4.20
N GLU A 325 12.94 29.44 4.94
CA GLU A 325 12.85 30.86 4.57
C GLU A 325 13.69 31.21 3.35
N GLU A 326 14.81 30.51 3.15
CA GLU A 326 15.69 30.62 1.98
C GLU A 326 15.10 29.90 0.75
N LEU A 327 14.32 28.82 0.96
CA LEU A 327 13.76 28.00 -0.11
C LEU A 327 12.88 28.81 -1.09
N LYS A 328 12.16 29.82 -0.59
CA LYS A 328 11.36 30.74 -1.42
C LYS A 328 12.19 31.48 -2.48
N HIS A 329 13.50 31.67 -2.25
CA HIS A 329 14.40 32.31 -3.20
C HIS A 329 14.96 31.33 -4.24
N ALA A 330 14.95 30.03 -3.93
CA ALA A 330 15.35 28.96 -4.83
C ALA A 330 14.17 28.45 -5.69
N ILE A 331 12.94 28.54 -5.19
CA ILE A 331 11.73 28.18 -5.92
C ILE A 331 11.36 29.33 -6.88
N HIS A 332 11.75 29.19 -8.15
CA HIS A 332 11.44 30.17 -9.18
C HIS A 332 10.05 29.91 -9.78
N VAL A 333 9.05 30.61 -9.24
CA VAL A 333 7.66 30.57 -9.72
C VAL A 333 7.25 31.93 -10.27
N LYS A 334 6.51 31.91 -11.39
CA LYS A 334 5.94 33.11 -12.02
C LYS A 334 4.55 33.41 -11.47
N GLU A 335 3.74 32.37 -11.35
CA GLU A 335 2.36 32.46 -10.91
C GLU A 335 2.07 31.38 -9.86
N ILE A 336 1.26 31.75 -8.87
CA ILE A 336 0.74 30.85 -7.85
C ILE A 336 -0.74 31.14 -7.71
N ILE A 337 -1.57 30.13 -7.95
CA ILE A 337 -3.02 30.21 -7.76
C ILE A 337 -3.47 29.07 -6.86
N GLU A 338 -4.56 29.27 -6.12
CA GLU A 338 -5.20 28.15 -5.45
C GLU A 338 -5.68 27.14 -6.49
N ALA A 339 -5.50 25.85 -6.21
CA ALA A 339 -5.86 24.81 -7.17
C ALA A 339 -7.38 24.84 -7.44
N PRO A 340 -7.80 24.70 -8.70
CA PRO A 340 -9.21 24.66 -9.03
C PRO A 340 -9.87 23.42 -8.41
N ALA A 341 -11.18 23.52 -8.15
CA ALA A 341 -11.98 22.39 -7.75
C ALA A 341 -11.91 21.27 -8.81
N HIS A 342 -11.88 20.03 -8.37
CA HIS A 342 -11.97 18.87 -9.25
C HIS A 342 -13.32 18.84 -9.97
N GLU A 343 -13.31 18.34 -11.20
CA GLU A 343 -14.51 18.21 -12.00
C GLU A 343 -15.50 17.27 -11.30
N HIS A 344 -16.76 17.72 -11.17
CA HIS A 344 -17.80 16.98 -10.43
C HIS A 344 -17.95 15.53 -10.91
N HIS A 345 -17.81 15.29 -12.23
CA HIS A 345 -17.96 13.95 -12.79
C HIS A 345 -16.82 12.99 -12.39
N VAL A 346 -15.63 13.51 -12.07
CA VAL A 346 -14.50 12.70 -11.54
C VAL A 346 -14.81 12.28 -10.12
N ILE A 347 -15.21 13.23 -9.27
CA ILE A 347 -15.58 12.94 -7.87
C ILE A 347 -16.79 11.99 -7.81
N ALA A 348 -17.81 12.23 -8.64
CA ALA A 348 -18.98 11.38 -8.76
C ALA A 348 -18.63 9.95 -9.19
N LEU A 349 -17.69 9.79 -10.14
CA LEU A 349 -17.22 8.48 -10.57
C LEU A 349 -16.58 7.71 -9.40
N HIS A 350 -15.73 8.36 -8.61
CA HIS A 350 -15.08 7.72 -7.47
C HIS A 350 -16.05 7.43 -6.32
N LYS A 351 -16.99 8.33 -6.01
CA LYS A 351 -17.96 8.16 -4.93
C LYS A 351 -19.09 7.19 -5.25
N HIS A 352 -19.53 7.12 -6.52
CA HIS A 352 -20.75 6.40 -6.92
C HIS A 352 -20.55 5.34 -8.02
N GLY A 353 -19.38 5.29 -8.66
CA GLY A 353 -19.07 4.33 -9.71
C GLY A 353 -19.57 4.73 -11.11
N HIS A 354 -20.21 5.89 -11.24
CA HIS A 354 -20.65 6.44 -12.52
C HIS A 354 -20.62 7.97 -12.54
N HIS A 355 -20.41 8.55 -13.72
CA HIS A 355 -20.26 10.00 -13.90
C HIS A 355 -21.52 10.81 -13.57
N PHE A 356 -22.71 10.19 -13.60
CA PHE A 356 -23.98 10.88 -13.35
C PHE A 356 -24.28 11.20 -11.88
N GLY A 357 -23.40 10.81 -10.93
CA GLY A 357 -23.59 11.09 -9.50
C GLY A 357 -24.70 10.26 -8.86
N GLY A 358 -24.67 10.09 -7.54
CA GLY A 358 -25.45 9.10 -6.78
C GLY A 358 -26.96 9.30 -6.69
N LEU A 359 -27.61 9.82 -7.74
CA LEU A 359 -29.06 9.84 -7.85
C LEU A 359 -29.59 8.39 -7.71
N PRO A 360 -30.52 8.14 -6.75
CA PRO A 360 -31.01 6.79 -6.48
C PRO A 360 -31.50 6.09 -7.75
N THR A 361 -31.33 4.78 -7.85
CA THR A 361 -31.86 3.98 -8.97
C THR A 361 -33.36 4.22 -9.22
N ILE A 362 -34.11 4.50 -8.15
CA ILE A 362 -35.54 4.88 -8.21
C ILE A 362 -35.78 6.14 -9.06
N PHE A 363 -34.89 7.14 -8.99
CA PHE A 363 -34.99 8.34 -9.82
C PHE A 363 -34.93 7.97 -11.30
N TRP A 364 -33.95 7.15 -11.71
CA TRP A 364 -33.80 6.71 -13.09
C TRP A 364 -34.96 5.83 -13.56
N VAL A 365 -35.47 4.95 -12.70
CA VAL A 365 -36.68 4.16 -12.98
C VAL A 365 -37.90 5.07 -13.17
N SER A 366 -38.04 6.13 -12.36
CA SER A 366 -39.13 7.09 -12.49
C SER A 366 -39.07 7.90 -13.79
N VAL A 367 -37.86 8.31 -14.22
CA VAL A 367 -37.63 9.01 -15.48
C VAL A 367 -37.96 8.08 -16.65
N ALA A 368 -37.49 6.84 -16.64
CA ALA A 368 -37.79 5.85 -17.67
C ALA A 368 -39.30 5.59 -17.78
N PHE A 369 -40.00 5.46 -16.64
CA PHE A 369 -41.45 5.29 -16.59
C PHE A 369 -42.20 6.49 -17.20
N LEU A 370 -41.77 7.72 -16.87
CA LEU A 370 -42.37 8.94 -17.41
C LEU A 370 -42.15 9.05 -18.92
N ILE A 371 -40.96 8.71 -19.41
CA ILE A 371 -40.65 8.64 -20.85
C ILE A 371 -41.58 7.62 -21.54
N ILE A 372 -41.76 6.42 -20.97
CA ILE A 372 -42.64 5.39 -21.56
C ILE A 372 -44.09 5.89 -21.62
N ILE A 373 -44.62 6.46 -20.52
CA ILE A 373 -45.98 7.02 -20.51
C ILE A 373 -46.15 8.11 -21.55
N PHE A 374 -45.18 9.01 -21.66
CA PHE A 374 -45.20 10.10 -22.63
C PHE A 374 -45.25 9.55 -24.06
N HIS A 375 -44.43 8.56 -24.40
CA HIS A 375 -44.44 7.94 -25.72
C HIS A 375 -45.72 7.16 -26.00
N LEU A 376 -46.31 6.49 -25.00
CA LEU A 376 -47.62 5.84 -25.12
C LEU A 376 -48.73 6.87 -25.37
N PHE A 377 -48.68 8.02 -24.71
CA PHE A 377 -49.64 9.09 -24.91
C PHE A 377 -49.50 9.71 -26.30
N LEU A 378 -48.26 9.94 -26.75
CA LEU A 378 -47.96 10.46 -28.09
C LEU A 378 -48.43 9.48 -29.18
N PHE A 379 -48.17 8.17 -28.99
CA PHE A 379 -48.68 7.14 -29.88
C PHE A 379 -50.20 7.09 -29.90
N LYS A 380 -50.85 7.18 -28.73
CA LYS A 380 -52.32 7.25 -28.64
C LYS A 380 -52.86 8.47 -29.38
N LEU A 381 -52.22 9.64 -29.26
CA LEU A 381 -52.64 10.87 -29.91
C LEU A 381 -52.52 10.73 -31.44
N ILE A 382 -51.38 10.25 -31.94
CA ILE A 382 -51.17 9.98 -33.37
C ILE A 382 -52.19 8.95 -33.88
N TYR A 383 -52.38 7.84 -33.16
CA TYR A 383 -53.34 6.80 -33.55
C TYR A 383 -54.77 7.35 -33.61
N ASN A 384 -55.17 8.16 -32.63
CA ASN A 384 -56.51 8.74 -32.60
C ASN A 384 -56.71 9.78 -33.72
N GLU A 385 -55.68 10.53 -34.09
CA GLU A 385 -55.75 11.52 -35.17
C GLU A 385 -55.73 10.87 -36.57
N TYR A 386 -54.93 9.82 -36.77
CA TYR A 386 -54.76 9.15 -38.07
C TYR A 386 -55.77 8.03 -38.33
N CYS A 387 -56.12 7.22 -37.32
CA CYS A 387 -57.02 6.08 -37.50
C CYS A 387 -58.50 6.40 -37.20
N GLN A 388 -58.81 7.35 -36.32
CA GLN A 388 -60.21 7.67 -35.98
C GLN A 388 -60.90 8.58 -37.02
N ASN A 389 -60.13 9.27 -37.87
CA ASN A 389 -60.66 10.11 -38.95
C ASN A 389 -60.94 9.35 -40.26
N GLN A 390 -60.51 8.08 -40.41
CA GLN A 390 -60.84 7.28 -41.60
C GLN A 390 -62.29 6.75 -41.57
N ASP A 391 -62.90 6.55 -40.40
CA ASP A 391 -64.28 6.06 -40.28
C ASP A 391 -65.36 7.12 -40.55
N LYS A 392 -64.98 8.42 -40.66
CA LYS A 392 -65.93 9.48 -41.03
C LYS A 392 -66.08 9.70 -42.53
N PHE A 393 -65.18 9.19 -43.37
CA PHE A 393 -65.23 9.39 -44.83
C PHE A 393 -65.89 8.24 -45.61
N THR A 394 -66.16 7.09 -45.01
CA THR A 394 -66.75 5.91 -45.70
C THR A 394 -68.26 5.71 -45.45
N ARG A 395 -68.91 6.53 -44.61
CA ARG A 395 -70.32 6.34 -44.21
C ARG A 395 -71.32 7.37 -44.76
N SER A 396 -70.92 8.23 -45.70
CA SER A 396 -71.77 9.28 -46.30
C SER A 396 -71.91 9.16 -47.82
N HIS A 397 -72.19 7.96 -48.34
CA HIS A 397 -72.55 7.82 -49.77
C HIS A 397 -73.58 6.71 -50.04
N TYR A 398 -74.64 6.62 -49.22
CA TYR A 398 -75.92 6.01 -49.61
C TYR A 398 -77.05 6.66 -48.80
N ASN A 399 -77.63 7.73 -49.35
CA ASN A 399 -79.05 8.11 -49.24
C ASN A 399 -79.27 9.51 -49.86
N LEU A 400 -79.65 9.48 -51.15
CA LEU A 400 -80.48 10.40 -51.97
C LEU A 400 -79.93 10.52 -53.38
#